data_AF-A0A7Y2AG95-F1
#
_entry.id   AF-A0A7Y2AG95-F1
#
_cell.length_a   1.000
_cell.length_b   1.000
_cell.length_c   1.000
_cell.angle_alpha   90.00
_cell.angle_beta   90.00
_cell.angle_gamma   90.00
#
_symmetry.space_group_name_H-M   'P 1'
#
loop_
_entity.id
_entity.type
_entity.pdbx_description
1 polymer ?
#
loop_
_entity_poly.entity_id
_entity_poly.type
_entity_poly.pdbx_seq_one_letter_code
_entity_poly.pdbx_strand_id
1 'polypeptide(L)'
;MSKRTRILVDPQVQWSLAVRVLTHWFLLLSCLFAISLMVRLLIAAGQQSFIDSLKASVSIQAPLFCVMLILMPVFVRDTLKLSNRFAGPMYRLRTVLAELAQGGEGSRIKFRDGDFWSEAASDFNVVYDQLTTLKARNEELEARLKELKGEEVTA
;
A
#
# COMPACT_ATOMS: atom_id res chain seq x y z
N MET A 1 19.21 -10.49 16.89
CA MET A 1 17.86 -9.89 16.74
C MET A 1 17.41 -10.00 15.29
N SER A 2 16.52 -10.95 14.98
CA SER A 2 15.91 -11.06 13.65
C SER A 2 14.94 -9.89 13.44
N LYS A 3 15.32 -8.93 12.59
CA LYS A 3 14.47 -7.80 12.19
C LYS A 3 13.35 -8.39 11.34
N ARG A 4 12.19 -8.67 11.95
CA ARG A 4 10.98 -9.13 11.24
C ARG A 4 10.49 -8.03 10.30
N THR A 5 11.05 -7.94 9.11
CA THR A 5 10.49 -7.13 8.02
C THR A 5 9.33 -7.89 7.41
N ARG A 6 8.12 -7.71 7.95
CA ARG A 6 6.91 -8.16 7.25
C ARG A 6 6.76 -7.31 6.00
N ILE A 7 7.04 -7.92 4.85
CA ILE A 7 6.91 -7.28 3.52
C ILE A 7 5.42 -7.11 3.15
N LEU A 8 4.51 -7.82 3.81
CA LEU A 8 3.07 -7.65 3.65
C LEU A 8 2.44 -7.17 4.95
N VAL A 9 1.99 -5.91 4.95
CA VAL A 9 1.16 -5.32 6.02
C VAL A 9 -0.33 -5.46 5.66
N ASP A 10 -0.66 -5.28 4.38
CA ASP A 10 -2.00 -5.46 3.83
C ASP A 10 -1.92 -6.34 2.56
N PRO A 11 -2.12 -7.67 2.68
CA PRO A 11 -2.02 -8.57 1.55
C PRO A 11 -3.10 -8.34 0.49
N GLN A 12 -4.25 -7.75 0.84
CA GLN A 12 -5.34 -7.51 -0.10
C GLN A 12 -4.98 -6.36 -1.06
N VAL A 13 -4.52 -5.23 -0.51
CA VAL A 13 -4.13 -4.07 -1.32
C VAL A 13 -2.88 -4.38 -2.15
N GLN A 14 -1.91 -5.07 -1.56
CA GLN A 14 -0.66 -5.41 -2.22
C GLN A 14 -0.83 -6.43 -3.34
N TRP A 15 -1.72 -7.42 -3.16
CA TRP A 15 -2.05 -8.36 -4.23
C TRP A 15 -2.74 -7.65 -5.40
N SER A 16 -3.67 -6.74 -5.11
CA SER A 16 -4.33 -5.93 -6.15
C SER A 16 -3.32 -5.10 -6.96
N LEU A 17 -2.35 -4.47 -6.30
CA LEU A 17 -1.25 -3.75 -6.95
C LEU A 17 -0.36 -4.68 -7.79
N ALA A 18 0.03 -5.83 -7.25
CA ALA A 18 0.87 -6.79 -7.97
C ALA A 18 0.18 -7.32 -9.23
N VAL A 19 -1.10 -7.70 -9.13
CA VAL A 19 -1.91 -8.14 -10.27
C VAL A 19 -2.02 -7.02 -11.30
N ARG A 20 -2.29 -5.78 -10.87
CA ARG A 20 -2.36 -4.64 -11.80
C ARG A 20 -1.03 -4.44 -12.54
N VAL A 21 0.11 -4.47 -11.85
CA VAL A 21 1.43 -4.35 -12.49
C VAL A 21 1.66 -5.49 -13.48
N LEU A 22 1.37 -6.73 -13.11
CA LEU A 22 1.49 -7.89 -13.98
C LEU A 22 0.60 -7.76 -15.23
N THR A 23 -0.65 -7.31 -15.08
CA THR A 23 -1.55 -7.09 -16.22
C THR A 23 -0.97 -6.08 -17.21
N HIS A 24 -0.45 -4.95 -16.74
CA HIS A 24 0.19 -3.96 -17.62
C HIS A 24 1.46 -4.53 -18.26
N TRP A 25 2.22 -5.34 -17.53
CA TRP A 25 3.43 -6.01 -18.03
C TRP A 25 3.10 -6.97 -19.18
N PHE A 26 2.11 -7.85 -19.01
CA PHE A 26 1.69 -8.77 -20.06
C PHE A 26 1.05 -8.06 -21.25
N LEU A 27 0.29 -6.99 -21.01
CA LEU A 27 -0.27 -6.15 -22.08
C LEU A 27 0.86 -5.53 -22.93
N LEU A 28 1.89 -4.97 -22.28
CA LEU A 28 3.05 -4.42 -22.96
C LEU A 28 3.77 -5.48 -23.81
N LEU A 29 4.03 -6.66 -23.24
CA LEU A 29 4.66 -7.76 -23.98
C LEU A 29 3.81 -8.19 -25.19
N SER A 30 2.49 -8.27 -25.01
CA SER A 30 1.54 -8.60 -26.08
C SER A 30 1.57 -7.55 -27.19
N CYS A 31 1.55 -6.25 -26.85
CA CYS A 31 1.65 -5.16 -27.83
C CYS A 31 2.97 -5.21 -28.60
N LEU A 32 4.11 -5.38 -27.90
CA LEU A 32 5.42 -5.48 -28.54
C LEU A 32 5.51 -6.69 -29.46
N PHE A 33 4.91 -7.82 -29.08
CA PHE A 33 4.85 -9.02 -29.92
C PHE A 33 3.98 -8.80 -31.16
N ALA A 34 2.78 -8.25 -30.96
CA ALA A 34 1.83 -7.98 -32.03
C ALA A 34 2.39 -7.03 -33.09
N ILE A 35 3.08 -5.96 -32.66
CA ILE A 35 3.74 -5.01 -33.56
C ILE A 35 4.84 -5.71 -34.37
N SER A 36 5.71 -6.49 -33.71
CA SER A 36 6.78 -7.25 -34.37
C SER A 36 6.23 -8.24 -35.41
N LEU A 37 5.18 -8.98 -35.05
CA LEU A 37 4.51 -9.92 -35.95
C LEU A 37 3.85 -9.20 -37.13
N MET A 38 3.15 -8.08 -36.87
CA MET A 38 2.49 -7.28 -37.91
C MET A 38 3.51 -6.72 -38.92
N VAL A 39 4.61 -6.13 -38.44
CA VAL A 39 5.68 -5.61 -39.31
C VAL A 39 6.26 -6.73 -40.17
N ARG A 40 6.45 -7.93 -39.63
CA ARG A 40 6.94 -9.09 -40.41
C ARG A 40 5.96 -9.54 -41.47
N LEU A 41 4.67 -9.66 -41.14
CA LEU A 41 3.65 -10.04 -42.11
C LEU A 41 3.55 -9.03 -43.26
N LEU A 42 3.73 -7.73 -42.97
CA LEU A 42 3.76 -6.69 -44.00
C LEU A 42 5.01 -6.77 -44.89
N ILE A 43 6.20 -6.99 -44.32
CA ILE A 43 7.44 -7.09 -45.10
C ILE A 43 7.50 -8.39 -45.92
N ALA A 44 7.04 -9.50 -45.35
CA ALA A 44 7.09 -10.82 -45.97
C ALA A 44 5.94 -11.07 -46.96
N ALA A 45 5.20 -10.03 -47.37
CA ALA A 45 3.96 -10.08 -48.14
C ALA A 45 3.95 -11.17 -49.24
N GLY A 46 3.40 -12.34 -48.89
CA GLY A 46 3.20 -13.48 -49.78
C GLY A 46 4.36 -14.47 -49.93
N GLN A 47 5.55 -14.20 -49.37
CA GLN A 47 6.72 -15.09 -49.49
C GLN A 47 6.88 -16.08 -48.34
N GLN A 48 6.36 -15.76 -47.15
CA GLN A 48 6.46 -16.62 -45.98
C GLN A 48 5.08 -16.97 -45.43
N SER A 49 4.94 -18.19 -44.93
CA SER A 49 3.72 -18.58 -44.24
C SER A 49 3.56 -17.81 -42.93
N PHE A 50 2.32 -17.73 -42.43
CA PHE A 50 2.04 -17.12 -41.12
C PHE A 50 2.83 -17.79 -39.99
N ILE A 51 2.97 -19.11 -40.03
CA ILE A 51 3.69 -19.89 -39.01
C ILE A 51 5.19 -19.57 -39.03
N ASP A 52 5.77 -19.35 -40.20
CA ASP A 52 7.18 -18.98 -40.31
C ASP A 52 7.43 -17.57 -39.78
N SER A 53 6.50 -16.65 -40.07
CA SER A 53 6.51 -15.29 -39.52
C SER A 53 6.39 -15.30 -37.99
N LEU A 54 5.56 -16.19 -37.43
CA LEU A 54 5.39 -16.36 -35.99
C LEU A 54 6.67 -16.89 -35.33
N LYS A 55 7.24 -17.98 -35.86
CA LYS A 55 8.50 -18.56 -35.35
C LYS A 55 9.66 -17.57 -35.40
N ALA A 56 9.77 -16.83 -36.50
CA ALA A 56 10.80 -15.81 -36.66
C ALA A 56 10.60 -14.65 -35.67
N SER A 57 9.36 -14.21 -35.45
CA SER A 57 9.02 -13.18 -34.45
C SER A 57 9.44 -13.59 -33.05
N VAL A 58 9.11 -14.83 -32.65
CA VAL A 58 9.47 -15.38 -31.35
C VAL A 58 11.00 -15.44 -31.19
N SER A 59 11.72 -15.99 -32.18
CA SER A 59 13.19 -16.10 -32.12
C SER A 59 13.87 -14.75 -31.93
N ILE A 60 13.42 -13.74 -32.68
CA ILE A 60 14.05 -12.40 -32.67
C ILE A 60 13.68 -11.62 -31.42
N GLN A 61 12.52 -11.86 -30.84
CA GLN A 61 12.06 -11.20 -29.63
C GLN A 61 12.41 -11.97 -28.34
N ALA A 62 12.90 -13.22 -28.45
CA ALA A 62 13.27 -14.04 -27.30
C ALA A 62 14.26 -13.34 -26.35
N PRO A 63 15.33 -12.67 -26.81
CA PRO A 63 16.23 -11.94 -25.91
C PRO A 63 15.51 -10.85 -25.11
N LEU A 64 14.59 -10.12 -25.75
CA LEU A 64 13.78 -9.10 -25.09
C LEU A 64 12.86 -9.72 -24.03
N PHE A 65 12.18 -10.82 -24.35
CA PHE A 65 11.33 -11.52 -23.39
C PHE A 65 12.12 -12.08 -22.21
N CYS A 66 13.32 -12.62 -22.45
CA CYS A 66 14.21 -13.05 -21.37
C CYS A 66 14.55 -11.89 -20.43
N VAL A 67 14.94 -10.73 -20.96
CA VAL A 67 15.25 -9.54 -20.14
C VAL A 67 14.00 -9.07 -19.37
N MET A 68 12.84 -9.03 -20.02
CA MET A 68 11.59 -8.60 -19.38
C MET A 68 11.14 -9.55 -18.27
N LEU A 69 11.30 -10.86 -18.46
CA LEU A 69 11.01 -11.85 -17.41
C LEU A 69 11.96 -11.73 -16.22
N ILE A 70 13.23 -11.43 -16.46
CA ILE A 70 14.22 -11.19 -15.39
C ILE A 70 13.91 -9.89 -14.63
N LEU A 71 13.48 -8.84 -15.34
CA LEU A 71 13.15 -7.55 -14.73
C LEU A 71 11.81 -7.56 -13.98
N MET A 72 10.83 -8.36 -14.42
CA MET A 72 9.51 -8.47 -13.82
C MET A 72 9.54 -8.60 -12.28
N PRO A 73 10.26 -9.57 -11.67
CA PRO A 73 10.30 -9.69 -10.21
C PRO A 73 10.92 -8.47 -9.51
N VAL A 74 11.86 -7.77 -10.17
CA VAL A 74 12.45 -6.53 -9.64
C VAL A 74 11.40 -5.43 -9.59
N PHE A 75 10.66 -5.22 -10.68
CA PHE A 75 9.57 -4.23 -10.74
C PHE A 75 8.44 -4.52 -9.76
N VAL A 76 8.02 -5.78 -9.65
CA VAL A 76 6.99 -6.19 -8.69
C VAL A 76 7.48 -5.93 -7.26
N ARG A 77 8.70 -6.36 -6.93
CA ARG A 77 9.28 -6.14 -5.60
C ARG A 77 9.38 -4.66 -5.26
N ASP A 78 9.85 -3.83 -6.18
CA ASP A 78 10.01 -2.40 -5.94
C ASP A 78 8.66 -1.71 -5.74
N THR A 79 7.67 -2.04 -6.58
CA THR A 79 6.30 -1.54 -6.43
C THR A 79 5.68 -1.93 -5.09
N LEU A 80 5.84 -3.19 -4.67
CA LEU A 80 5.36 -3.67 -3.37
C LEU A 80 6.09 -2.99 -2.21
N LYS A 81 7.40 -2.75 -2.33
CA LYS A 81 8.17 -2.02 -1.32
C LYS A 81 7.71 -0.57 -1.20
N LEU A 82 7.40 0.08 -2.31
CA LEU A 82 6.83 1.43 -2.32
C LEU A 82 5.44 1.44 -1.68
N SER A 83 4.58 0.48 -2.04
CA SER A 83 3.25 0.29 -1.43
C SER A 83 3.29 0.18 0.10
N ASN A 84 4.32 -0.47 0.66
CA ASN A 84 4.51 -0.57 2.11
C ASN A 84 4.70 0.79 2.80
N ARG A 85 5.27 1.80 2.13
CA ARG A 85 5.38 3.18 2.67
C ARG A 85 4.04 3.91 2.74
N PHE A 86 3.00 3.38 2.09
CA PHE A 86 1.63 3.87 2.19
C PHE A 86 0.81 3.02 3.18
N ALA A 87 0.82 1.70 2.99
CA ALA A 87 -0.03 0.77 3.74
C ALA A 87 0.38 0.63 5.22
N GLY A 88 1.69 0.62 5.49
CA GLY A 88 2.23 0.50 6.85
C GLY A 88 1.75 1.59 7.81
N PRO A 89 1.94 2.88 7.46
CA PRO A 89 1.43 4.00 8.24
C PRO A 89 -0.08 3.96 8.47
N MET A 90 -0.86 3.68 7.42
CA MET A 90 -2.31 3.67 7.50
C MET A 90 -2.84 2.53 8.38
N TYR A 91 -2.20 1.35 8.31
CA TYR A 91 -2.49 0.24 9.20
C TYR A 91 -2.24 0.62 10.68
N ARG A 92 -1.09 1.23 10.97
CA ARG A 92 -0.77 1.69 12.34
C ARG A 92 -1.78 2.72 12.84
N LEU A 93 -2.16 3.70 12.01
CA LEU A 93 -3.18 4.69 12.35
C LEU A 93 -4.52 4.02 12.67
N ARG A 94 -4.97 3.08 11.83
CA ARG A 94 -6.21 2.33 12.06
C ARG A 94 -6.18 1.56 13.37
N THR A 95 -5.05 0.94 13.73
CA THR A 95 -4.92 0.21 14.99
C THR A 95 -5.09 1.13 16.20
N VAL A 96 -4.42 2.29 16.20
CA VAL A 96 -4.54 3.24 17.32
C VAL A 96 -5.94 3.86 17.39
N LEU A 97 -6.56 4.18 16.25
CA LEU A 97 -7.95 4.63 16.19
C LEU A 97 -8.92 3.60 16.77
N ALA A 98 -8.74 2.32 16.45
CA ALA A 98 -9.58 1.25 16.99
C ALA A 98 -9.41 1.09 18.50
N GLU A 99 -8.20 1.23 19.01
CA GLU A 99 -7.91 1.22 20.46
C GLU A 99 -8.60 2.38 21.18
N LEU A 100 -8.49 3.61 20.64
CA LEU A 100 -9.18 4.78 21.17
C LEU A 100 -10.71 4.62 21.16
N ALA A 101 -11.26 4.03 20.09
CA ALA A 101 -12.69 3.79 19.97
C ALA A 101 -13.21 2.77 20.99
N GLN A 102 -12.36 1.87 21.49
CA GLN A 102 -12.69 0.91 22.55
C GLN A 102 -12.51 1.48 23.96
N GLY A 103 -12.18 2.76 24.08
CA GLY A 103 -11.94 3.42 25.36
C GLY A 103 -10.52 3.28 25.88
N GLY A 104 -9.59 2.69 25.11
CA GLY A 104 -8.18 2.64 25.46
C GLY A 104 -7.54 4.03 25.55
N GLU A 105 -6.36 4.09 26.15
CA GLU A 105 -5.58 5.33 26.27
C GLU A 105 -5.02 5.78 24.90
N GLY A 106 -4.76 4.83 23.99
CA GLY A 106 -4.11 5.10 22.71
C GLY A 106 -2.75 5.77 22.88
N SER A 107 -2.09 6.13 21.78
CA SER A 107 -0.84 6.89 21.84
C SER A 107 -0.65 7.77 20.62
N ARG A 108 0.18 8.82 20.77
CA ARG A 108 0.65 9.60 19.63
C ARG A 108 1.36 8.71 18.63
N ILE A 109 1.12 8.97 17.35
CA ILE A 109 1.76 8.23 16.25
C ILE A 109 2.84 9.08 15.60
N LYS A 110 3.95 8.40 15.27
CA LYS A 110 5.01 8.93 14.41
C LYS A 110 5.33 7.90 13.33
N PHE A 111 5.26 8.34 12.08
CA PHE A 111 5.69 7.56 10.92
C PHE A 111 7.17 7.76 10.63
N ARG A 112 7.74 6.91 9.77
CA ARG A 112 9.16 6.99 9.42
C ARG A 112 9.37 8.11 8.41
N ASP A 113 10.58 8.69 8.41
CA ASP A 113 10.97 9.66 7.40
C ASP A 113 10.82 9.08 5.99
N GLY A 114 10.14 9.84 5.12
CA GLY A 114 9.77 9.43 3.77
C GLY A 114 8.48 8.62 3.67
N ASP A 115 7.75 8.35 4.75
CA ASP A 115 6.40 7.81 4.61
C ASP A 115 5.43 8.92 4.12
N PHE A 116 4.48 8.56 3.26
CA PHE A 116 3.62 9.52 2.56
C PHE A 116 2.58 10.21 3.46
N TRP A 117 2.38 9.71 4.68
CA TRP A 117 1.29 10.11 5.58
C TRP A 117 1.74 10.92 6.79
N SER A 118 2.90 11.56 6.70
CA SER A 118 3.49 12.31 7.83
C SER A 118 2.56 13.42 8.34
N GLU A 119 1.86 14.11 7.43
CA GLU A 119 0.85 15.13 7.78
C GLU A 119 -0.35 14.50 8.51
N ALA A 120 -0.88 13.38 8.01
CA ALA A 120 -1.98 12.68 8.68
C ALA A 120 -1.62 12.21 10.10
N ALA A 121 -0.36 11.86 10.37
CA ALA A 121 0.11 11.59 11.73
C ALA A 121 0.10 12.86 12.60
N SER A 122 0.51 14.01 12.04
CA SER A 122 0.46 15.29 12.74
C SER A 122 -0.99 15.65 13.11
N ASP A 123 -1.90 15.60 12.14
CA ASP A 123 -3.31 15.93 12.34
C ASP A 123 -3.97 15.00 13.36
N PHE A 124 -3.69 13.69 13.26
CA PHE A 124 -4.17 12.74 14.26
C PHE A 124 -3.65 13.06 15.66
N ASN A 125 -2.38 13.43 15.81
CA ASN A 125 -1.82 13.77 17.13
C ASN A 125 -2.49 15.01 17.74
N VAL A 126 -2.87 16.00 16.91
CA VAL A 126 -3.65 17.15 17.38
C VAL A 126 -5.01 16.72 17.91
N VAL A 127 -5.72 15.86 17.17
CA VAL A 127 -7.01 15.31 17.61
C VAL A 127 -6.86 14.48 18.88
N TYR A 128 -5.82 13.65 18.96
CA TYR A 128 -5.50 12.84 20.13
C TYR A 128 -5.29 13.72 21.37
N ASP A 129 -4.50 14.79 21.26
CA ASP A 129 -4.24 15.70 22.38
C ASP A 129 -5.52 16.39 22.88
N GLN A 130 -6.39 16.80 21.95
CA GLN A 130 -7.69 17.37 22.29
C GLN A 130 -8.59 16.35 22.99
N LEU A 131 -8.66 15.12 22.48
CA LEU A 131 -9.45 14.05 23.07
C LEU A 131 -8.99 13.72 24.49
N THR A 132 -7.68 13.60 24.70
CA THR A 132 -7.09 13.32 26.02
C THR A 132 -7.37 14.45 27.00
N THR A 133 -7.27 15.70 26.55
CA THR A 133 -7.60 16.88 27.37
C THR A 133 -9.08 16.88 27.78
N LEU A 134 -9.98 16.54 26.85
CA LEU A 134 -11.42 16.45 27.12
C LEU A 134 -11.76 15.30 28.09
N LYS A 135 -11.12 14.14 27.95
CA LYS A 135 -11.29 13.01 28.89
C LYS A 135 -10.89 13.41 30.31
N ALA A 136 -9.70 13.98 30.49
CA ALA A 136 -9.21 14.42 31.80
C ALA A 136 -10.14 15.46 32.44
N ARG A 137 -10.65 16.41 31.65
CA ARG A 137 -11.60 17.43 32.15
C ARG A 137 -12.96 16.84 32.54
N ASN A 138 -13.44 15.84 31.81
CA ASN A 138 -14.67 15.14 32.19
C ASN A 138 -14.49 14.38 33.52
N GLU A 139 -13.36 13.70 33.70
CA GLU A 139 -13.05 13.00 34.96
C GLU A 139 -12.98 13.98 36.15
N GLU A 140 -12.35 15.14 35.98
CA GLU A 140 -12.32 16.20 36.99
C GLU A 140 -13.72 16.72 37.34
N LEU A 141 -14.56 16.96 36.33
CA LEU A 141 -15.94 17.43 36.52
C LEU A 141 -16.81 16.37 37.21
N GLU A 142 -16.65 15.09 36.86
CA GLU A 142 -17.36 13.98 37.52
C GLU A 142 -16.95 13.86 38.99
N ALA A 143 -15.67 14.00 39.31
CA ALA A 143 -15.18 14.00 40.69
C ALA A 143 -15.79 15.17 41.50
N ARG A 144 -15.77 16.38 40.93
CA ARG A 144 -16.32 17.58 41.58
C ARG A 144 -17.85 17.49 41.79
N LEU A 145 -18.59 16.91 40.84
CA LEU A 145 -20.03 16.67 41.00
C LEU A 145 -20.32 15.65 42.13
N LYS A 146 -19.44 14.67 42.31
CA LYS A 146 -19.59 13.66 43.37
C LYS A 146 -19.34 14.26 44.76
N GLU A 147 -18.37 15.17 44.88
CA GLU A 147 -18.10 15.90 46.12
C GLU A 147 -19.30 16.78 46.53
N LEU A 148 -19.82 17.59 45.61
CA LEU A 148 -20.97 18.46 45.85
C LEU A 148 -22.22 17.69 46.29
N LYS A 149 -22.53 16.56 45.64
CA LYS A 149 -23.64 15.69 46.04
C LYS A 149 -23.42 15.01 47.39
N GLY A 150 -22.17 14.75 47.75
CA GLY A 150 -21.82 14.21 49.06
C GLY A 150 -22.10 15.21 50.18
N GLU A 151 -21.77 16.48 49.95
CA GLU A 151 -22.01 17.57 50.90
C GLU A 151 -23.50 17.82 51.15
N GLU A 152 -24.34 17.78 50.10
CA GLU A 152 -25.81 17.94 50.21
C GLU A 152 -26.52 16.82 51.01
N VAL A 153 -25.92 15.63 51.13
CA VAL A 153 -26.52 14.50 51.88
C VAL A 153 -26.15 14.53 53.37
N THR A 154 -25.10 15.28 53.72
CA THR A 154 -24.63 15.46 55.10
C THR A 154 -25.13 16.73 55.78
N ALA A 155 -25.77 17.63 55.04
CA ALA A 155 -26.40 18.86 55.55
C ALA A 155 -27.90 18.64 55.82
#